data_AF-A0A445H9C6-F1
#
_entry.id   AF-A0A445H9C6-F1
#
_cell.length_a   1.000
_cell.length_b   1.000
_cell.length_c   1.000
_cell.angle_alpha   90.00
_cell.angle_beta   90.00
_cell.angle_gamma   90.00
#
_symmetry.space_group_name_H-M   'P 1'
#
loop_
_entity.id
_entity.type
_entity.pdbx_description
1 polymer ?
#
loop_
_entity_poly.entity_id
_entity_poly.type
_entity_poly.pdbx_seq_one_letter_code
_entity_poly.pdbx_strand_id
1 'polypeptide(L)'
;MAENVKGSKLPMEGKRNILITSALPYVNNVPHLGNIIGCVLSADVFARYCRLRGYNAIYICGTDEYGTATETKAMEENCSPKEICDKYHAIHKEVYNWFNISFDEFGRTSCPQQTEVCHAIFKSIYDKWLSENTIQQLYCDSCERFLADRLVEGTCPTQGCKYDSARGDQCEKCGKLLNPTELKNPRCKVCEKPPRIRDTDHLFLELPLLKDRLEKYISEMSVVGGWSQNAIQTTNSWLREGLRSRCITRDLKWGVSVPHEKYSDKVFYVWFDAPIGYVSITSCYTRDWEKWWKNPENVELYQFMGKDNVPFHTVMFPSTLLATGENWTLMKTISVTEYLNYEAGKFSKSKGIGVFGNDVKDTNIPVEVWRYYLLTNRPEVSDTLFTWPDLQAKLNSELLNNLGNFIHRVLSFIAKPAGRGYDSVIPSIPDDVSGESHIQTKIFADKVVAYIDQYIEAMEKVKLKQGLKTAMSISSEGNAYLQEAEFWRLYKENRPLCSLVMKTAVGIVYLLACLLEPFIPSFTREVFKQLNLPAVTHVSLCQDKGDIDRVKRPWDIISAGHKIGTPEPLFRELKDEEVEFYRKKFAGSQADRTVRAEAEAENVAGQLKKTKLSIIGKEEISLNP
;
A
#
# COMPACT_ATOMS: atom_id res chain seq x y z
N MET A 1 -16.31 -29.04 10.03
CA MET A 1 -16.40 -28.13 11.19
C MET A 1 -14.99 -27.72 11.59
N ALA A 2 -14.51 -26.55 11.15
CA ALA A 2 -13.21 -26.02 11.59
C ALA A 2 -13.28 -25.53 13.05
N GLU A 3 -12.16 -25.31 13.72
CA GLU A 3 -12.12 -24.64 15.03
C GLU A 3 -12.10 -23.12 14.83
N ASN A 4 -12.57 -22.33 15.81
CA ASN A 4 -12.32 -20.88 15.79
C ASN A 4 -10.81 -20.65 15.76
N VAL A 5 -10.30 -19.90 14.78
CA VAL A 5 -8.88 -19.51 14.73
C VAL A 5 -8.61 -18.64 15.97
N LYS A 6 -7.92 -19.19 16.97
CA LYS A 6 -7.48 -18.46 18.15
C LYS A 6 -6.71 -17.21 17.70
N GLY A 7 -7.28 -16.01 17.90
CA GLY A 7 -6.58 -14.74 17.68
C GLY A 7 -7.27 -13.69 16.79
N SER A 8 -8.42 -13.98 16.17
CA SER A 8 -9.13 -12.98 15.35
C SER A 8 -9.77 -11.87 16.21
N LYS A 9 -9.56 -10.60 15.85
CA LYS A 9 -10.21 -9.45 16.53
C LYS A 9 -11.65 -9.29 16.05
N LEU A 10 -12.56 -9.04 16.99
CA LEU A 10 -13.96 -8.70 16.75
C LEU A 10 -14.25 -7.28 17.23
N PRO A 11 -15.29 -6.61 16.71
CA PRO A 11 -15.71 -5.30 17.21
C PRO A 11 -16.01 -5.36 18.71
N MET A 12 -15.59 -4.31 19.42
CA MET A 12 -15.77 -4.14 20.85
C MET A 12 -16.77 -3.00 21.09
N GLU A 13 -17.81 -3.27 21.86
CA GLU A 13 -18.80 -2.27 22.25
C GLU A 13 -18.14 -1.15 23.07
N GLY A 14 -18.60 0.09 22.88
CA GLY A 14 -18.06 1.28 23.54
C GLY A 14 -16.64 1.69 23.08
N LYS A 15 -16.03 0.94 22.14
CA LYS A 15 -14.76 1.31 21.51
C LYS A 15 -14.96 1.66 20.05
N ARG A 16 -14.07 2.48 19.52
CA ARG A 16 -14.02 2.78 18.09
C ARG A 16 -13.48 1.56 17.32
N ASN A 17 -14.31 0.95 16.48
CA ASN A 17 -13.95 -0.21 15.66
C ASN A 17 -13.73 0.23 14.21
N ILE A 18 -12.52 -0.01 13.70
CA ILE A 18 -12.10 0.43 12.37
C ILE A 18 -11.84 -0.79 11.49
N LEU A 19 -12.62 -0.92 10.42
CA LEU A 19 -12.38 -1.89 9.37
C LEU A 19 -11.63 -1.19 8.23
N ILE A 20 -10.44 -1.67 7.91
CA ILE A 20 -9.58 -1.06 6.89
C ILE A 20 -9.45 -2.04 5.74
N THR A 21 -9.70 -1.56 4.53
CA THR A 21 -9.47 -2.33 3.31
C THR A 21 -8.56 -1.56 2.37
N SER A 22 -7.70 -2.30 1.67
CA SER A 22 -6.94 -1.78 0.54
C SER A 22 -7.41 -2.47 -0.73
N ALA A 23 -7.49 -1.71 -1.84
CA ALA A 23 -7.88 -2.27 -3.13
C ALA A 23 -7.13 -3.55 -3.44
N LEU A 24 -7.89 -4.61 -3.78
CA LEU A 24 -7.33 -5.92 -4.07
C LEU A 24 -6.42 -5.81 -5.31
N PRO A 25 -5.10 -5.98 -5.20
CA PRO A 25 -4.23 -6.05 -6.36
C PRO A 25 -4.62 -7.19 -7.29
N TYR A 26 -4.66 -6.89 -8.59
CA TYR A 26 -4.89 -7.92 -9.60
C TYR A 26 -3.69 -8.86 -9.68
N VAL A 27 -3.93 -10.15 -9.51
CA VAL A 27 -2.88 -11.14 -9.22
C VAL A 27 -1.92 -11.36 -10.39
N ASN A 28 -2.33 -11.13 -11.64
CA ASN A 28 -1.54 -11.57 -12.79
C ASN A 28 -0.31 -10.70 -13.11
N ASN A 29 0.05 -9.74 -12.24
CA ASN A 29 1.18 -8.84 -12.42
C ASN A 29 1.90 -8.55 -11.11
N VAL A 30 3.22 -8.48 -11.16
CA VAL A 30 4.02 -7.99 -10.02
C VAL A 30 3.66 -6.52 -9.76
N PRO A 31 3.35 -6.13 -8.51
CA PRO A 31 2.99 -4.75 -8.21
C PRO A 31 4.22 -3.85 -8.33
N HIS A 32 4.05 -2.68 -8.94
CA HIS A 32 5.08 -1.63 -8.94
C HIS A 32 4.87 -0.65 -7.78
N LEU A 33 5.84 0.25 -7.55
CA LEU A 33 5.79 1.21 -6.43
C LEU A 33 4.51 2.05 -6.40
N GLY A 34 3.96 2.38 -7.58
CA GLY A 34 2.70 3.09 -7.73
C GLY A 34 1.49 2.33 -7.18
N ASN A 35 1.41 1.01 -7.41
CA ASN A 35 0.35 0.18 -6.81
C ASN A 35 0.50 0.14 -5.28
N ILE A 36 1.75 0.04 -4.81
CA ILE A 36 2.07 -0.07 -3.38
C ILE A 36 1.67 1.21 -2.64
N ILE A 37 2.13 2.38 -3.10
CA ILE A 37 1.82 3.66 -2.44
C ILE A 37 0.33 4.02 -2.53
N GLY A 38 -0.32 3.75 -3.67
CA GLY A 38 -1.72 4.13 -3.87
C GLY A 38 -2.71 3.30 -3.04
N CYS A 39 -2.31 2.10 -2.63
CA CYS A 39 -3.19 1.15 -1.96
C CYS A 39 -2.55 0.68 -0.64
N VAL A 40 -1.77 -0.40 -0.67
CA VAL A 40 -1.45 -1.19 0.52
C VAL A 40 -0.57 -0.46 1.54
N LEU A 41 0.36 0.39 1.08
CA LEU A 41 1.24 1.16 1.97
C LEU A 41 0.47 2.31 2.64
N SER A 42 -0.43 2.98 1.91
CA SER A 42 -1.28 4.02 2.49
C SER A 42 -2.21 3.46 3.58
N ALA A 43 -2.84 2.32 3.30
CA ALA A 43 -3.70 1.65 4.28
C ALA A 43 -2.92 1.12 5.49
N ASP A 44 -1.70 0.59 5.28
CA ASP A 44 -0.84 0.12 6.38
C ASP A 44 -0.50 1.23 7.37
N VAL A 45 -0.14 2.42 6.86
CA VAL A 45 0.16 3.59 7.69
C VAL A 45 -1.05 3.95 8.54
N PHE A 46 -2.25 4.00 7.96
CA PHE A 46 -3.44 4.29 8.73
C PHE A 46 -3.78 3.17 9.74
N ALA A 47 -3.62 1.91 9.36
CA ALA A 47 -3.86 0.77 10.25
C ALA A 47 -2.93 0.78 11.48
N ARG A 48 -1.65 1.05 11.27
CA ARG A 48 -0.67 1.22 12.35
C ARG A 48 -1.01 2.41 13.24
N TYR A 49 -1.39 3.54 12.66
CA TYR A 49 -1.87 4.70 13.41
C TYR A 49 -3.11 4.36 14.26
N CYS A 50 -4.11 3.67 13.71
CA CYS A 50 -5.29 3.26 14.48
C CYS A 50 -4.91 2.37 15.68
N ARG A 51 -4.00 1.41 15.47
CA ARG A 51 -3.49 0.53 16.55
C ARG A 51 -2.72 1.34 17.60
N LEU A 52 -1.91 2.32 17.17
CA LEU A 52 -1.16 3.25 18.03
C LEU A 52 -2.10 4.10 18.92
N ARG A 53 -3.23 4.53 18.37
CA ARG A 53 -4.29 5.24 19.09
C ARG A 53 -5.11 4.34 20.03
N GLY A 54 -4.90 3.03 19.99
CA GLY A 54 -5.64 2.04 20.79
C GLY A 54 -7.00 1.68 20.22
N TYR A 55 -7.29 2.05 18.96
CA TYR A 55 -8.53 1.66 18.29
C TYR A 55 -8.53 0.17 17.99
N ASN A 56 -9.73 -0.42 18.00
CA ASN A 56 -9.88 -1.80 17.58
C ASN A 56 -9.91 -1.86 16.06
N ALA A 57 -8.75 -2.09 15.45
CA ALA A 57 -8.58 -2.06 14.01
C ALA A 57 -8.20 -3.43 13.44
N ILE A 58 -8.86 -3.80 12.34
CA ILE A 58 -8.44 -4.87 11.44
C ILE A 58 -8.14 -4.32 10.04
N TYR A 59 -7.08 -4.83 9.43
CA TYR A 59 -6.65 -4.46 8.09
C TYR A 59 -6.69 -5.67 7.15
N ILE A 60 -7.62 -5.65 6.20
CA ILE A 60 -7.95 -6.74 5.29
C ILE A 60 -7.56 -6.38 3.86
N CYS A 61 -6.87 -7.29 3.17
CA CYS A 61 -6.60 -7.20 1.74
C CYS A 61 -6.41 -8.61 1.18
N GLY A 62 -6.12 -8.72 -0.10
CA GLY A 62 -5.86 -9.98 -0.77
C GLY A 62 -5.67 -9.78 -2.26
N THR A 63 -5.48 -10.86 -3.00
CA THR A 63 -5.37 -10.83 -4.45
C THR A 63 -6.74 -10.97 -5.11
N ASP A 64 -6.98 -10.14 -6.13
CA ASP A 64 -8.08 -10.33 -7.08
C ASP A 64 -7.62 -11.25 -8.22
N GLU A 65 -8.26 -12.40 -8.34
CA GLU A 65 -7.74 -13.54 -9.09
C GLU A 65 -8.55 -13.93 -10.32
N TYR A 66 -9.78 -13.43 -10.45
CA TYR A 66 -10.70 -13.86 -11.50
C TYR A 66 -10.63 -13.02 -12.77
N GLY A 67 -11.32 -13.47 -13.82
CA GLY A 67 -11.52 -12.70 -15.04
C GLY A 67 -10.55 -12.99 -16.18
N THR A 68 -10.83 -12.39 -17.32
CA THR A 68 -10.20 -12.72 -18.62
C THR A 68 -8.68 -12.51 -18.64
N ALA A 69 -8.18 -11.52 -17.91
CA ALA A 69 -6.74 -11.23 -17.94
C ALA A 69 -5.91 -12.29 -17.20
N THR A 70 -6.48 -12.98 -16.21
CA THR A 70 -5.87 -14.18 -15.61
C THR A 70 -5.85 -15.32 -16.62
N GLU A 71 -6.97 -15.63 -17.28
CA GLU A 71 -7.01 -16.69 -18.30
C GLU A 71 -6.02 -16.41 -19.44
N THR A 72 -5.94 -15.15 -19.91
CA THR A 72 -5.01 -14.73 -20.97
C THR A 72 -3.56 -14.94 -20.54
N LYS A 73 -3.20 -14.48 -19.33
CA LYS A 73 -1.84 -14.63 -18.81
C LYS A 73 -1.49 -16.10 -18.56
N ALA A 74 -2.45 -16.91 -18.10
CA ALA A 74 -2.28 -18.34 -17.91
C ALA A 74 -1.96 -19.05 -19.24
N MET A 75 -2.69 -18.70 -20.32
CA MET A 75 -2.39 -19.18 -21.67
C MET A 75 -1.01 -18.75 -22.15
N GLU A 76 -0.62 -17.48 -21.96
CA GLU A 76 0.72 -16.99 -22.32
C GLU A 76 1.85 -17.72 -21.57
N GLU A 77 1.62 -18.07 -20.30
CA GLU A 77 2.60 -18.81 -19.47
C GLU A 77 2.43 -20.33 -19.55
N ASN A 78 1.56 -20.83 -20.45
CA ASN A 78 1.26 -22.27 -20.63
C ASN A 78 0.91 -23.00 -19.31
N CYS A 79 0.07 -22.39 -18.48
CA CYS A 79 -0.39 -22.97 -17.22
C CYS A 79 -1.90 -22.75 -17.02
N SER A 80 -2.48 -23.33 -15.97
CA SER A 80 -3.87 -23.09 -15.58
C SER A 80 -4.05 -21.74 -14.88
N PRO A 81 -5.25 -21.13 -14.94
CA PRO A 81 -5.56 -19.92 -14.16
C PRO A 81 -5.27 -20.06 -12.66
N LYS A 82 -5.48 -21.25 -12.08
CA LYS A 82 -5.16 -21.51 -10.67
C LYS A 82 -3.66 -21.44 -10.40
N GLU A 83 -2.84 -22.10 -11.22
CA GLU A 83 -1.38 -22.14 -11.04
C GLU A 83 -0.77 -20.73 -11.15
N ILE A 84 -1.24 -19.91 -12.09
CA ILE A 84 -0.75 -18.54 -12.20
C ILE A 84 -1.16 -17.69 -11.00
N CYS A 85 -2.40 -17.84 -10.51
CA CYS A 85 -2.84 -17.14 -9.31
C CYS A 85 -2.03 -17.57 -8.08
N ASP A 86 -1.77 -18.87 -7.91
CA ASP A 86 -0.96 -19.40 -6.80
C ASP A 86 0.46 -18.81 -6.83
N LYS A 87 1.09 -18.81 -8.02
CA LYS A 87 2.42 -18.23 -8.24
C LYS A 87 2.47 -16.76 -7.85
N TYR A 88 1.58 -15.95 -8.40
CA TYR A 88 1.66 -14.51 -8.18
C TYR A 88 1.09 -14.07 -6.82
N HIS A 89 0.12 -14.77 -6.24
CA HIS A 89 -0.30 -14.51 -4.85
C HIS A 89 0.88 -14.62 -3.89
N ALA A 90 1.72 -15.65 -4.05
CA ALA A 90 2.95 -15.80 -3.28
C ALA A 90 3.92 -14.62 -3.49
N ILE A 91 4.10 -14.17 -4.73
CA ILE A 91 4.94 -13.00 -5.06
C ILE A 91 4.40 -11.74 -4.38
N HIS A 92 3.10 -11.45 -4.50
CA HIS A 92 2.47 -10.30 -3.82
C HIS A 92 2.70 -10.34 -2.32
N LYS A 93 2.47 -11.49 -1.70
CA LYS A 93 2.68 -11.68 -0.26
C LYS A 93 4.13 -11.45 0.14
N GLU A 94 5.10 -11.97 -0.62
CA GLU A 94 6.53 -11.73 -0.38
C GLU A 94 6.88 -10.24 -0.46
N VAL A 95 6.41 -9.55 -1.51
CA VAL A 95 6.63 -8.11 -1.69
C VAL A 95 6.06 -7.33 -0.51
N TYR A 96 4.81 -7.60 -0.11
CA TYR A 96 4.17 -6.86 0.97
C TYR A 96 4.78 -7.16 2.33
N ASN A 97 5.24 -8.39 2.56
CA ASN A 97 6.02 -8.73 3.75
C ASN A 97 7.35 -7.96 3.79
N TRP A 98 8.05 -7.87 2.66
CA TRP A 98 9.30 -7.10 2.57
C TRP A 98 9.07 -5.61 2.83
N PHE A 99 7.98 -5.04 2.28
CA PHE A 99 7.53 -3.68 2.59
C PHE A 99 7.00 -3.50 4.02
N ASN A 100 6.98 -4.56 4.83
CA ASN A 100 6.50 -4.58 6.21
C ASN A 100 5.06 -4.07 6.31
N ILE A 101 4.20 -4.55 5.40
CA ILE A 101 2.75 -4.31 5.43
C ILE A 101 2.12 -5.26 6.46
N SER A 102 1.36 -4.70 7.37
CA SER A 102 0.83 -5.40 8.55
C SER A 102 -0.66 -5.72 8.41
N PHE A 103 -1.00 -6.57 7.45
CA PHE A 103 -2.35 -7.11 7.33
C PHE A 103 -2.74 -7.93 8.56
N ASP A 104 -3.99 -7.82 8.99
CA ASP A 104 -4.59 -8.83 9.87
C ASP A 104 -4.96 -10.09 9.06
N GLU A 105 -5.34 -9.92 7.78
CA GLU A 105 -5.51 -11.01 6.81
C GLU A 105 -5.13 -10.55 5.39
N PHE A 106 -4.34 -11.38 4.68
CA PHE A 106 -4.04 -11.22 3.26
C PHE A 106 -4.53 -12.45 2.50
N GLY A 107 -5.79 -12.40 2.07
CA GLY A 107 -6.52 -13.52 1.48
C GLY A 107 -6.52 -13.52 -0.05
N ARG A 108 -7.53 -14.20 -0.62
CA ARG A 108 -7.67 -14.47 -2.06
C ARG A 108 -9.14 -14.47 -2.44
N THR A 109 -9.48 -13.93 -3.61
CA THR A 109 -10.88 -14.03 -4.12
C THR A 109 -11.20 -15.43 -4.63
N SER A 110 -10.21 -16.27 -4.97
CA SER A 110 -10.45 -17.64 -5.43
C SER A 110 -10.69 -18.65 -4.28
N CYS A 111 -11.45 -18.28 -3.25
CA CYS A 111 -11.76 -19.14 -2.10
C CYS A 111 -13.23 -19.60 -2.08
N PRO A 112 -13.56 -20.71 -1.41
CA PRO A 112 -14.96 -21.14 -1.26
C PRO A 112 -15.86 -20.07 -0.63
N GLN A 113 -15.34 -19.33 0.34
CA GLN A 113 -16.04 -18.24 1.03
C GLN A 113 -16.47 -17.12 0.08
N GLN A 114 -15.67 -16.82 -0.96
CA GLN A 114 -16.08 -15.88 -1.99
C GLN A 114 -17.34 -16.37 -2.69
N THR A 115 -17.35 -17.63 -3.10
CA THR A 115 -18.52 -18.23 -3.79
C THR A 115 -19.76 -18.17 -2.90
N GLU A 116 -19.62 -18.55 -1.63
CA GLU A 116 -20.72 -18.52 -0.65
C GLU A 116 -21.31 -17.11 -0.47
N VAL A 117 -20.45 -16.10 -0.23
CA VAL A 117 -20.90 -14.71 0.00
C VAL A 117 -21.49 -14.10 -1.27
N CYS A 118 -20.87 -14.33 -2.43
CA CYS A 118 -21.41 -13.87 -3.72
C CYS A 118 -22.77 -14.49 -4.03
N HIS A 119 -22.94 -15.79 -3.78
CA HIS A 119 -24.21 -16.48 -3.99
C HIS A 119 -25.29 -15.96 -3.04
N ALA A 120 -24.95 -15.70 -1.77
CA ALA A 120 -25.87 -15.11 -0.81
C ALA A 120 -26.35 -13.73 -1.26
N ILE A 121 -25.42 -12.82 -1.60
CA ILE A 121 -25.75 -11.47 -2.09
C ILE A 121 -26.58 -11.54 -3.38
N PHE A 122 -26.15 -12.37 -4.34
CA PHE A 122 -26.86 -12.55 -5.61
C PHE A 122 -28.32 -12.99 -5.38
N LYS A 123 -28.53 -14.00 -4.54
CA LYS A 123 -29.87 -14.50 -4.21
C LYS A 123 -30.76 -13.41 -3.61
N SER A 124 -30.21 -12.55 -2.75
CA SER A 124 -30.95 -11.43 -2.14
C SER A 124 -31.39 -10.36 -3.15
N ILE A 125 -30.70 -10.23 -4.30
CA ILE A 125 -30.97 -9.17 -5.28
C ILE A 125 -31.64 -9.64 -6.57
N TYR A 126 -31.59 -10.95 -6.86
CA TYR A 126 -31.97 -11.53 -8.16
C TYR A 126 -33.36 -11.12 -8.64
N ASP A 127 -34.39 -11.32 -7.82
CA ASP A 127 -35.79 -11.14 -8.24
C ASP A 127 -36.22 -9.67 -8.43
N LYS A 128 -35.47 -8.72 -7.86
CA LYS A 128 -35.92 -7.32 -7.72
C LYS A 128 -35.03 -6.30 -8.41
N TRP A 129 -33.74 -6.58 -8.53
CA TRP A 129 -32.74 -5.58 -8.93
C TRP A 129 -31.93 -6.00 -10.14
N LEU A 130 -32.19 -7.18 -10.69
CA LEU A 130 -31.53 -7.68 -11.88
C LEU A 130 -32.51 -7.77 -13.05
N SER A 131 -32.01 -7.48 -14.24
CA SER A 131 -32.69 -7.75 -15.51
C SER A 131 -31.86 -8.69 -16.38
N GLU A 132 -32.52 -9.36 -17.32
CA GLU A 132 -31.86 -10.12 -18.37
C GLU A 132 -31.87 -9.31 -19.67
N ASN A 133 -30.73 -9.25 -20.36
CA ASN A 133 -30.67 -8.82 -21.75
C ASN A 133 -29.79 -9.77 -22.57
N THR A 134 -30.19 -10.00 -23.82
CA THR A 134 -29.39 -10.70 -24.82
C THR A 134 -28.42 -9.72 -25.51
N ILE A 135 -27.16 -10.10 -25.62
CA ILE A 135 -26.14 -9.33 -26.36
C ILE A 135 -25.50 -10.19 -27.46
N GLN A 136 -24.98 -9.53 -28.48
CA GLN A 136 -24.22 -10.17 -29.55
C GLN A 136 -22.73 -10.13 -29.26
N GLN A 137 -22.09 -11.29 -29.28
CA GLN A 137 -20.65 -11.45 -29.09
C GLN A 137 -20.05 -12.38 -30.13
N LEU A 138 -18.76 -12.24 -30.38
CA LEU A 138 -18.03 -13.14 -31.25
C LEU A 138 -17.74 -14.45 -30.52
N TYR A 139 -18.10 -15.57 -31.14
CA TYR A 139 -17.89 -16.93 -30.65
C TYR A 139 -16.94 -17.67 -31.58
N CYS A 140 -15.93 -18.31 -31.01
CA CYS A 140 -15.00 -19.15 -31.74
C CYS A 140 -15.42 -20.61 -31.62
N ASP A 141 -15.86 -21.23 -32.73
CA ASP A 141 -16.29 -22.63 -32.73
C ASP A 141 -15.15 -23.61 -32.46
N SER A 142 -13.90 -23.24 -32.78
CA SER A 142 -12.75 -24.10 -32.52
C SER A 142 -12.19 -24.01 -31.09
N CYS A 143 -12.34 -22.86 -30.43
CA CYS A 143 -11.96 -22.70 -29.03
C CYS A 143 -13.14 -22.89 -28.06
N GLU A 144 -14.33 -23.17 -28.62
CA GLU A 144 -15.61 -23.37 -27.93
C GLU A 144 -15.89 -22.31 -26.85
N ARG A 145 -15.67 -21.04 -27.19
CA ARG A 145 -15.85 -19.92 -26.26
C ARG A 145 -16.25 -18.63 -26.95
N PHE A 146 -16.91 -17.77 -26.19
CA PHE A 146 -17.03 -16.36 -26.53
C PHE A 146 -15.67 -15.67 -26.39
N LEU A 147 -15.38 -14.75 -27.30
CA LEU A 147 -14.13 -14.02 -27.36
C LEU A 147 -14.31 -12.65 -26.74
N ALA A 148 -13.57 -12.39 -25.66
CA ALA A 148 -13.37 -11.03 -25.19
C ALA A 148 -12.66 -10.20 -26.26
N ASP A 149 -12.85 -8.89 -26.25
CA ASP A 149 -12.31 -7.96 -27.26
C ASP A 149 -10.80 -8.12 -27.49
N ARG A 150 -10.04 -8.44 -26.44
CA ARG A 150 -8.58 -8.67 -26.48
C ARG A 150 -8.17 -9.95 -27.20
N LEU A 151 -9.09 -10.91 -27.34
CA LEU A 151 -8.92 -12.17 -28.05
C LEU A 151 -9.44 -12.10 -29.50
N VAL A 152 -9.89 -10.92 -29.94
CA VAL A 152 -10.32 -10.67 -31.32
C VAL A 152 -9.33 -9.72 -31.99
N GLU A 153 -8.83 -10.13 -33.15
CA GLU A 153 -8.11 -9.25 -34.07
C GLU A 153 -8.80 -9.23 -35.42
N GLY A 154 -8.59 -8.18 -36.21
CA GLY A 154 -9.13 -8.10 -37.56
C GLY A 154 -8.72 -6.81 -38.26
N THR A 155 -9.26 -6.61 -39.46
CA THR A 155 -9.02 -5.39 -40.23
C THR A 155 -9.92 -4.25 -39.73
N CYS A 156 -9.30 -3.10 -39.44
CA CYS A 156 -9.98 -1.90 -38.97
C CYS A 156 -11.07 -1.45 -39.97
N PRO A 157 -12.32 -1.26 -39.53
CA PRO A 157 -13.42 -0.84 -40.41
C PRO A 157 -13.34 0.64 -40.79
N THR A 158 -12.54 1.44 -40.08
CA THR A 158 -12.38 2.88 -40.31
C THR A 158 -11.88 3.18 -41.72
N GLN A 159 -12.66 3.97 -42.47
CA GLN A 159 -12.32 4.38 -43.82
C GLN A 159 -10.94 5.06 -43.85
N GLY A 160 -10.09 4.67 -44.78
CA GLY A 160 -8.71 5.18 -44.93
C GLY A 160 -7.66 4.55 -44.00
N CYS A 161 -8.04 3.83 -42.94
CA CYS A 161 -7.07 3.20 -42.04
C CYS A 161 -6.59 1.83 -42.55
N LYS A 162 -7.55 0.91 -42.78
CA LYS A 162 -7.34 -0.48 -43.24
C LYS A 162 -6.21 -1.22 -42.52
N TYR A 163 -6.07 -1.02 -41.20
CA TYR A 163 -5.06 -1.72 -40.41
C TYR A 163 -5.50 -3.16 -40.18
N ASP A 164 -4.73 -4.16 -40.64
CA ASP A 164 -5.15 -5.57 -40.67
C ASP A 164 -5.06 -6.31 -39.33
N SER A 165 -4.53 -5.65 -38.29
CA SER A 165 -4.36 -6.21 -36.94
C SER A 165 -4.95 -5.28 -35.88
N ALA A 166 -6.07 -4.63 -36.19
CA ALA A 166 -6.84 -3.89 -35.18
C ALA A 166 -7.40 -4.88 -34.15
N ARG A 167 -7.39 -4.50 -32.88
CA ARG A 167 -7.99 -5.27 -31.80
C ARG A 167 -9.50 -5.02 -31.74
N GLY A 168 -10.22 -5.91 -31.04
CA GLY A 168 -11.66 -5.79 -30.87
C GLY A 168 -12.13 -4.48 -30.22
N ASP A 169 -11.29 -3.88 -29.37
CA ASP A 169 -11.61 -2.70 -28.57
C ASP A 169 -11.09 -1.38 -29.18
N GLN A 170 -9.94 -1.42 -29.84
CA GLN A 170 -9.29 -0.24 -30.38
C GLN A 170 -8.36 -0.57 -31.55
N CYS A 171 -8.35 0.29 -32.57
CA CYS A 171 -7.33 0.26 -33.62
C CYS A 171 -6.08 1.03 -33.19
N GLU A 172 -4.94 0.34 -33.13
CA GLU A 172 -3.66 0.96 -32.73
C GLU A 172 -3.12 1.97 -33.77
N LYS A 173 -3.53 1.85 -35.04
CA LYS A 173 -3.08 2.75 -36.12
C LYS A 173 -3.81 4.09 -36.14
N CYS A 174 -5.14 4.09 -36.03
CA CYS A 174 -5.94 5.32 -36.09
C CYS A 174 -6.50 5.78 -34.73
N GLY A 175 -6.27 4.99 -33.67
CA GLY A 175 -6.74 5.30 -32.31
C GLY A 175 -8.25 5.13 -32.09
N LYS A 176 -9.03 4.83 -33.12
CA LYS A 176 -10.50 4.69 -33.02
C LYS A 176 -10.88 3.50 -32.14
N LEU A 177 -11.81 3.75 -31.21
CA LEU A 177 -12.50 2.71 -30.44
C LEU A 177 -13.44 1.93 -31.37
N LEU A 178 -13.43 0.62 -31.21
CA LEU A 178 -14.17 -0.31 -32.06
C LEU A 178 -15.02 -1.22 -31.17
N ASN A 179 -16.09 -1.76 -31.76
CA ASN A 179 -16.71 -2.97 -31.24
C ASN A 179 -16.15 -4.18 -32.00
N PRO A 180 -15.91 -5.34 -31.36
CA PRO A 180 -15.34 -6.50 -32.04
C PRO A 180 -16.19 -6.98 -33.22
N THR A 181 -17.52 -6.82 -33.13
CA THR A 181 -18.48 -7.16 -34.19
C THR A 181 -18.37 -6.27 -35.43
N GLU A 182 -17.71 -5.11 -35.33
CA GLU A 182 -17.47 -4.19 -36.45
C GLU A 182 -16.18 -4.51 -37.23
N LEU A 183 -15.29 -5.34 -36.68
CA LEU A 183 -14.04 -5.70 -37.36
C LEU A 183 -14.32 -6.46 -38.65
N LYS A 184 -13.58 -6.11 -39.71
CA LYS A 184 -13.60 -6.86 -40.96
C LYS A 184 -12.66 -8.05 -40.84
N ASN A 185 -13.06 -9.21 -41.36
CA ASN A 185 -12.29 -10.46 -41.25
C ASN A 185 -11.79 -10.72 -39.82
N PRO A 186 -12.69 -10.76 -38.82
CA PRO A 186 -12.27 -11.03 -37.46
C PRO A 186 -11.64 -12.42 -37.39
N ARG A 187 -10.63 -12.56 -36.55
CA ARG A 187 -9.92 -13.80 -36.26
C ARG A 187 -9.75 -13.95 -34.76
N CYS A 188 -9.89 -15.18 -34.28
CA CYS A 188 -9.57 -15.54 -32.91
C CYS A 188 -8.06 -15.45 -32.70
N LYS A 189 -7.58 -14.67 -31.74
CA LYS A 189 -6.15 -14.55 -31.43
C LYS A 189 -5.52 -15.87 -30.94
N VAL A 190 -6.35 -16.80 -30.46
CA VAL A 190 -5.89 -18.08 -29.90
C VAL A 190 -5.66 -19.14 -30.98
N CYS A 191 -6.58 -19.29 -31.95
CA CYS A 191 -6.50 -20.34 -32.97
C CYS A 191 -6.47 -19.83 -34.41
N GLU A 192 -6.45 -18.51 -34.59
CA GLU A 192 -6.42 -17.79 -35.88
C GLU A 192 -7.65 -18.00 -36.80
N LYS A 193 -8.62 -18.83 -36.39
CA LYS A 193 -9.83 -19.10 -37.15
C LYS A 193 -10.87 -17.98 -37.02
N PRO A 194 -11.75 -17.79 -38.04
CA PRO A 194 -12.79 -16.78 -38.00
C PRO A 194 -13.86 -17.10 -36.95
N PRO A 195 -14.20 -16.17 -36.04
CA PRO A 195 -15.34 -16.31 -35.14
C PRO A 195 -16.65 -15.92 -35.86
N ARG A 196 -17.78 -16.35 -35.29
CA ARG A 196 -19.14 -15.96 -35.72
C ARG A 196 -19.85 -15.15 -34.63
N ILE A 197 -20.74 -14.26 -35.03
CA ILE A 197 -21.60 -13.57 -34.07
C ILE A 197 -22.62 -14.55 -33.51
N ARG A 198 -22.78 -14.56 -32.19
CA ARG A 198 -23.76 -15.39 -31.49
C ARG A 198 -24.40 -14.57 -30.36
N ASP A 199 -25.70 -14.79 -30.19
CA ASP A 199 -26.47 -14.22 -29.09
C ASP A 199 -26.13 -14.93 -27.77
N THR A 200 -26.00 -14.17 -26.69
CA THR A 200 -25.70 -14.65 -25.35
C THR A 200 -26.44 -13.83 -24.31
N ASP A 201 -27.14 -14.51 -23.40
CA ASP A 201 -27.94 -13.85 -22.37
C ASP A 201 -27.08 -13.44 -21.17
N HIS A 202 -27.34 -12.27 -20.61
CA HIS A 202 -26.62 -11.75 -19.47
C HIS A 202 -27.54 -11.09 -18.46
N LEU A 203 -27.15 -11.21 -17.19
CA LEU A 203 -27.76 -10.46 -16.10
C LEU A 203 -27.14 -9.07 -15.94
N PHE A 204 -27.97 -8.08 -15.69
CA PHE A 204 -27.62 -6.68 -15.47
C PHE A 204 -28.14 -6.22 -14.12
N LEU A 205 -27.30 -5.53 -13.34
CA LEU A 205 -27.71 -4.80 -12.15
C LEU A 205 -28.38 -3.49 -12.57
N GLU A 206 -29.64 -3.32 -12.18
CA GLU A 206 -30.46 -2.14 -12.47
C GLU A 206 -30.12 -0.96 -11.55
N LEU A 207 -28.93 -0.40 -11.73
CA LEU A 207 -28.49 0.81 -11.00
C LEU A 207 -29.49 1.99 -11.05
N PRO A 208 -30.23 2.26 -12.15
CA PRO A 208 -31.22 3.33 -12.17
C PRO A 208 -32.26 3.21 -11.05
N LEU A 209 -32.67 2.00 -10.69
CA LEU A 209 -33.66 1.75 -9.64
C LEU A 209 -33.12 2.02 -8.22
N LEU A 210 -31.80 2.00 -8.06
CA LEU A 210 -31.10 2.22 -6.77
C LEU A 210 -30.65 3.67 -6.59
N LYS A 211 -30.90 4.54 -7.58
CA LYS A 211 -30.35 5.89 -7.65
C LYS A 211 -30.58 6.70 -6.38
N ASP A 212 -31.82 6.82 -5.92
CA ASP A 212 -32.15 7.69 -4.78
C ASP A 212 -31.46 7.22 -3.49
N ARG A 213 -31.38 5.90 -3.27
CA ARG A 213 -30.70 5.32 -2.11
C ARG A 213 -29.19 5.58 -2.18
N LEU A 214 -28.61 5.43 -3.36
CA LEU A 214 -27.19 5.62 -3.58
C LEU A 214 -26.80 7.10 -3.44
N GLU A 215 -27.55 8.02 -4.06
CA GLU A 215 -27.28 9.46 -3.99
C GLU A 215 -27.39 9.97 -2.55
N LYS A 216 -28.38 9.48 -1.78
CA LYS A 216 -28.47 9.75 -0.35
C LYS A 216 -27.21 9.28 0.39
N TYR A 217 -26.81 8.02 0.22
CA TYR A 217 -25.59 7.47 0.82
C TYR A 217 -24.34 8.30 0.47
N ILE A 218 -24.14 8.63 -0.81
CA ILE A 218 -22.98 9.41 -1.28
C ILE A 218 -22.99 10.81 -0.68
N SER A 219 -24.12 11.51 -0.71
CA SER A 219 -24.22 12.89 -0.20
C SER A 219 -23.94 12.99 1.29
N GLU A 220 -24.42 12.01 2.09
CA GLU A 220 -24.18 11.96 3.53
C GLU A 220 -22.73 11.54 3.85
N MET A 221 -22.27 10.41 3.31
CA MET A 221 -20.97 9.83 3.67
C MET A 221 -19.78 10.58 3.08
N SER A 222 -19.93 11.25 1.93
CA SER A 222 -18.84 12.07 1.39
C SER A 222 -18.44 13.22 2.32
N VAL A 223 -19.40 13.77 3.07
CA VAL A 223 -19.18 14.82 4.06
C VAL A 223 -18.75 14.21 5.40
N VAL A 224 -19.54 13.29 5.96
CA VAL A 224 -19.27 12.68 7.28
C VAL A 224 -17.95 11.93 7.31
N GLY A 225 -17.64 11.20 6.25
CA GLY A 225 -16.41 10.44 6.09
C GLY A 225 -15.24 11.24 5.54
N GLY A 226 -15.42 12.51 5.21
CA GLY A 226 -14.36 13.38 4.69
C GLY A 226 -13.68 12.82 3.44
N TRP A 227 -14.46 12.40 2.43
CA TRP A 227 -13.91 11.78 1.22
C TRP A 227 -12.89 12.70 0.54
N SER A 228 -11.87 12.08 -0.07
CA SER A 228 -10.90 12.85 -0.85
C SER A 228 -11.57 13.53 -2.05
N GLN A 229 -11.10 14.73 -2.40
CA GLN A 229 -11.76 15.57 -3.41
C GLN A 229 -11.82 14.90 -4.79
N ASN A 230 -10.76 14.18 -5.18
CA ASN A 230 -10.75 13.36 -6.38
C ASN A 230 -11.80 12.24 -6.37
N ALA A 231 -12.08 11.63 -5.21
CA ALA A 231 -13.14 10.63 -5.09
C ALA A 231 -14.53 11.25 -5.32
N ILE A 232 -14.78 12.41 -4.72
CA ILE A 232 -16.04 13.17 -4.87
C ILE A 232 -16.23 13.58 -6.34
N GLN A 233 -15.19 14.13 -6.97
CA GLN A 233 -15.25 14.57 -8.37
C GLN A 233 -15.55 13.40 -9.32
N THR A 234 -14.84 12.28 -9.19
CA THR A 234 -15.06 11.08 -10.01
C THR A 234 -16.47 10.52 -9.80
N THR A 235 -16.92 10.43 -8.55
CA THR A 235 -18.25 9.92 -8.21
C THR A 235 -19.36 10.81 -8.78
N ASN A 236 -19.23 12.13 -8.62
CA ASN A 236 -20.20 13.09 -9.16
C ASN A 236 -20.21 13.10 -10.69
N SER A 237 -19.08 12.83 -11.36
CA SER A 237 -19.06 12.65 -12.82
C SER A 237 -19.94 11.46 -13.23
N TRP A 238 -19.78 10.32 -12.56
CA TRP A 238 -20.59 9.12 -12.80
C TRP A 238 -22.08 9.34 -12.55
N LEU A 239 -22.45 10.08 -11.49
CA LEU A 239 -23.85 10.39 -11.21
C LEU A 239 -24.46 11.32 -12.29
N ARG A 240 -23.70 12.33 -12.75
CA ARG A 240 -24.15 13.26 -13.80
C ARG A 240 -24.35 12.60 -15.17
N GLU A 241 -23.53 11.60 -15.51
CA GLU A 241 -23.70 10.81 -16.75
C GLU A 241 -24.99 9.96 -16.74
N GLY A 242 -25.57 9.75 -15.56
CA GLY A 242 -26.72 8.90 -15.34
C GLY A 242 -26.30 7.46 -15.06
N LEU A 243 -26.82 6.90 -13.97
CA LEU A 243 -26.66 5.48 -13.65
C LEU A 243 -27.37 4.65 -14.73
N ARG A 244 -26.64 3.71 -15.34
CA ARG A 244 -27.18 2.77 -16.35
C ARG A 244 -27.04 1.35 -15.83
N SER A 245 -27.86 0.44 -16.33
CA SER A 245 -27.76 -0.97 -16.00
C SER A 245 -26.37 -1.52 -16.37
N ARG A 246 -25.80 -2.36 -15.49
CA ARG A 246 -24.44 -2.88 -15.64
C ARG A 246 -24.43 -4.39 -15.68
N CYS A 247 -23.87 -4.97 -16.73
CA CYS A 247 -23.77 -6.43 -16.88
C CYS A 247 -22.86 -7.03 -15.80
N ILE A 248 -23.42 -7.94 -14.99
CA ILE A 248 -22.74 -8.61 -13.88
C ILE A 248 -22.31 -10.05 -14.19
N THR A 249 -22.48 -10.52 -15.42
CA THR A 249 -22.12 -11.89 -15.83
C THR A 249 -21.16 -11.88 -17.01
N ARG A 250 -20.33 -12.92 -17.14
CA ARG A 250 -19.40 -13.09 -18.27
C ARG A 250 -19.35 -14.54 -18.74
N ASP A 251 -19.14 -14.69 -20.03
CA ASP A 251 -18.85 -15.97 -20.69
C ASP A 251 -17.39 -16.37 -20.49
N LEU A 252 -17.02 -16.66 -19.25
CA LEU A 252 -15.68 -17.13 -18.85
C LEU A 252 -15.82 -18.41 -18.04
N LYS A 253 -14.72 -19.16 -17.92
CA LYS A 253 -14.67 -20.35 -17.07
C LYS A 253 -13.99 -20.05 -15.72
N TRP A 254 -13.06 -19.10 -15.68
CA TRP A 254 -12.36 -18.68 -14.46
C TRP A 254 -13.05 -17.51 -13.76
N GLY A 255 -13.95 -17.84 -12.83
CA GLY A 255 -14.73 -16.89 -12.05
C GLY A 255 -15.66 -17.62 -11.07
N VAL A 256 -16.39 -16.86 -10.24
CA VAL A 256 -17.46 -17.42 -9.41
C VAL A 256 -18.64 -17.79 -10.29
N SER A 257 -19.05 -19.06 -10.32
CA SER A 257 -20.19 -19.51 -11.12
C SER A 257 -21.50 -18.86 -10.68
N VAL A 258 -22.38 -18.54 -11.64
CA VAL A 258 -23.71 -17.98 -11.33
C VAL A 258 -24.63 -19.11 -10.83
N PRO A 259 -25.26 -19.00 -9.64
CA PRO A 259 -26.08 -20.07 -9.08
C PRO A 259 -27.50 -20.07 -9.68
N HIS A 260 -27.61 -20.23 -11.00
CA HIS A 260 -28.87 -20.24 -11.73
C HIS A 260 -28.76 -21.12 -12.98
N GLU A 261 -29.77 -21.97 -13.22
CA GLU A 261 -29.74 -23.02 -14.26
C GLU A 261 -29.42 -22.47 -15.66
N LYS A 262 -30.08 -21.39 -16.06
CA LYS A 262 -29.87 -20.71 -17.36
C LYS A 262 -28.44 -20.16 -17.55
N TYR A 263 -27.73 -19.85 -16.47
CA TYR A 263 -26.40 -19.22 -16.51
C TYR A 263 -25.31 -20.12 -15.95
N SER A 264 -25.56 -21.43 -15.89
CA SER A 264 -24.64 -22.43 -15.32
C SER A 264 -23.25 -22.44 -15.97
N ASP A 265 -23.16 -22.07 -17.25
CA ASP A 265 -21.90 -21.95 -18.00
C ASP A 265 -21.21 -20.59 -17.88
N LYS A 266 -21.75 -19.67 -17.07
CA LYS A 266 -21.26 -18.30 -16.88
C LYS A 266 -20.73 -18.09 -15.48
N VAL A 267 -19.89 -17.06 -15.37
CA VAL A 267 -19.37 -16.58 -14.09
C VAL A 267 -19.82 -15.15 -13.84
N PHE A 268 -19.76 -14.71 -12.59
CA PHE A 268 -19.90 -13.30 -12.27
C PHE A 268 -18.76 -12.49 -12.88
N TYR A 269 -19.10 -11.28 -13.31
CA TYR A 269 -18.12 -10.32 -13.78
C TYR A 269 -17.32 -9.79 -12.60
N VAL A 270 -16.00 -9.67 -12.78
CA VAL A 270 -15.07 -9.22 -11.71
C VAL A 270 -15.46 -7.89 -11.07
N TRP A 271 -16.14 -6.98 -11.78
CA TRP A 271 -16.61 -5.71 -11.20
C TRP A 271 -17.79 -5.86 -10.23
N PHE A 272 -18.48 -7.00 -10.26
CA PHE A 272 -19.52 -7.35 -9.28
C PHE A 272 -18.91 -8.04 -8.07
N ASP A 273 -18.08 -9.06 -8.26
CA ASP A 273 -17.63 -9.92 -7.16
C ASP A 273 -16.30 -9.50 -6.51
N ALA A 274 -15.39 -8.79 -7.20
CA ALA A 274 -14.11 -8.41 -6.59
C ALA A 274 -14.26 -7.57 -5.31
N PRO A 275 -15.16 -6.56 -5.22
CA PRO A 275 -15.40 -5.86 -3.96
C PRO A 275 -16.04 -6.74 -2.88
N ILE A 276 -16.79 -7.78 -3.24
CA ILE A 276 -17.29 -8.80 -2.30
C ILE A 276 -16.11 -9.58 -1.68
N GLY A 277 -14.97 -9.61 -2.38
CA GLY A 277 -13.69 -10.13 -1.88
C GLY A 277 -13.29 -9.60 -0.50
N TYR A 278 -13.58 -8.33 -0.17
CA TYR A 278 -13.28 -7.82 1.17
C TYR A 278 -14.07 -8.56 2.26
N VAL A 279 -15.33 -8.88 1.98
CA VAL A 279 -16.23 -9.57 2.90
C VAL A 279 -15.80 -11.04 3.04
N SER A 280 -15.53 -11.72 1.92
CA SER A 280 -15.13 -13.12 1.92
C SER A 280 -13.74 -13.35 2.53
N ILE A 281 -12.79 -12.44 2.32
CA ILE A 281 -11.50 -12.51 3.00
C ILE A 281 -11.68 -12.30 4.51
N THR A 282 -12.59 -11.42 4.92
CA THR A 282 -12.92 -11.25 6.35
C THR A 282 -13.57 -12.51 6.93
N SER A 283 -14.37 -13.25 6.14
CA SER A 283 -14.94 -14.53 6.58
C SER A 283 -13.92 -15.67 6.65
N CYS A 284 -12.84 -15.60 5.87
CA CYS A 284 -11.65 -16.44 6.06
C CYS A 284 -10.90 -16.11 7.35
N TYR A 285 -10.82 -14.81 7.71
CA TYR A 285 -10.17 -14.35 8.94
C TYR A 285 -10.95 -14.74 10.21
N THR A 286 -12.28 -14.61 10.18
CA THR A 286 -13.13 -14.94 11.32
C THR A 286 -14.52 -15.39 10.90
N ARG A 287 -15.10 -16.33 11.65
CA ARG A 287 -16.46 -16.82 11.42
C ARG A 287 -17.53 -15.77 11.73
N ASP A 288 -17.24 -14.89 12.68
CA ASP A 288 -18.13 -13.80 13.09
C ASP A 288 -17.93 -12.55 12.19
N TRP A 289 -17.60 -12.73 10.91
CA TRP A 289 -17.30 -11.63 9.98
C TRP A 289 -18.46 -10.66 9.81
N GLU A 290 -19.70 -11.12 9.98
CA GLU A 290 -20.89 -10.27 9.97
C GLU A 290 -20.85 -9.21 11.06
N LYS A 291 -20.15 -9.43 12.19
CA LYS A 291 -19.99 -8.39 13.22
C LYS A 291 -19.21 -7.18 12.69
N TRP A 292 -18.34 -7.38 11.70
CA TRP A 292 -17.61 -6.30 11.01
C TRP A 292 -18.41 -5.72 9.84
N TRP A 293 -19.03 -6.56 9.01
CA TRP A 293 -19.64 -6.14 7.75
C TRP A 293 -21.15 -5.89 7.80
N LYS A 294 -21.84 -6.22 8.89
CA LYS A 294 -23.28 -5.99 9.10
C LYS A 294 -23.55 -5.27 10.43
N ASN A 295 -22.76 -4.25 10.72
CA ASN A 295 -22.80 -3.51 11.99
C ASN A 295 -22.41 -2.02 11.78
N PRO A 296 -23.11 -1.29 10.90
CA PRO A 296 -22.76 0.09 10.53
C PRO A 296 -22.80 1.08 11.70
N GLU A 297 -23.50 0.75 12.78
CA GLU A 297 -23.61 1.61 13.97
C GLU A 297 -22.34 1.59 14.83
N ASN A 298 -21.55 0.51 14.77
CA ASN A 298 -20.37 0.32 15.62
C ASN A 298 -19.06 0.18 14.84
N VAL A 299 -19.11 0.05 13.51
CA VAL A 299 -17.93 -0.19 12.66
C VAL A 299 -17.80 0.93 11.62
N GLU A 300 -16.60 1.51 11.56
CA GLU A 300 -16.23 2.48 10.53
C GLU A 300 -15.38 1.81 9.45
N LEU A 301 -15.90 1.74 8.22
CA LEU A 301 -15.16 1.20 7.07
C LEU A 301 -14.35 2.30 6.37
N TYR A 302 -13.03 2.09 6.29
CA TYR A 302 -12.07 2.90 5.56
C TYR A 302 -11.53 2.12 4.36
N GLN A 303 -11.56 2.71 3.16
CA GLN A 303 -11.06 2.09 1.94
C GLN A 303 -9.95 2.92 1.28
N PHE A 304 -8.86 2.26 0.89
CA PHE A 304 -7.69 2.89 0.26
C PHE A 304 -7.47 2.34 -1.14
N MET A 305 -7.40 3.22 -2.14
CA MET A 305 -7.29 2.82 -3.54
C MET A 305 -6.71 3.90 -4.46
N GLY A 306 -6.32 3.51 -5.68
CA GLY A 306 -6.09 4.45 -6.77
C GLY A 306 -7.41 4.93 -7.41
N LYS A 307 -7.37 6.08 -8.08
CA LYS A 307 -8.56 6.75 -8.65
C LYS A 307 -9.42 5.90 -9.60
N ASP A 308 -8.82 4.95 -10.30
CA ASP A 308 -9.52 4.07 -11.25
C ASP A 308 -10.53 3.15 -10.56
N ASN A 309 -10.35 2.90 -9.25
CA ASN A 309 -11.24 2.03 -8.49
C ASN A 309 -12.44 2.75 -7.86
N VAL A 310 -12.49 4.09 -7.94
CA VAL A 310 -13.49 4.89 -7.23
C VAL A 310 -14.92 4.48 -7.58
N PRO A 311 -15.33 4.38 -8.86
CA PRO A 311 -16.70 4.01 -9.19
C PRO A 311 -17.12 2.63 -8.67
N PHE A 312 -16.18 1.69 -8.50
CA PHE A 312 -16.49 0.38 -7.94
C PHE A 312 -16.88 0.47 -6.46
N HIS A 313 -16.30 1.41 -5.73
CA HIS A 313 -16.43 1.50 -4.28
C HIS A 313 -17.42 2.60 -3.85
N THR A 314 -17.72 3.57 -4.72
CA THR A 314 -18.71 4.61 -4.45
C THR A 314 -20.05 4.39 -5.13
N VAL A 315 -20.09 3.57 -6.19
CA VAL A 315 -21.32 3.27 -6.96
C VAL A 315 -21.63 1.78 -6.94
N MET A 316 -20.82 0.95 -7.61
CA MET A 316 -21.19 -0.46 -7.87
C MET A 316 -21.39 -1.30 -6.61
N PHE A 317 -20.40 -1.31 -5.71
CA PHE A 317 -20.43 -2.13 -4.51
C PHE A 317 -21.48 -1.63 -3.50
N PRO A 318 -21.55 -0.33 -3.15
CA PRO A 318 -22.63 0.18 -2.32
C PRO A 318 -24.02 -0.10 -2.90
N SER A 319 -24.23 0.07 -4.21
CA SER A 319 -25.51 -0.29 -4.86
C SER A 319 -25.84 -1.78 -4.68
N THR A 320 -24.85 -2.66 -4.86
CA THR A 320 -25.02 -4.10 -4.67
C THR A 320 -25.44 -4.44 -3.24
N LEU A 321 -24.79 -3.84 -2.23
CA LEU A 321 -25.13 -4.04 -0.83
C LEU A 321 -26.49 -3.43 -0.47
N LEU A 322 -26.79 -2.21 -0.92
CA LEU A 322 -28.07 -1.52 -0.69
C LEU A 322 -29.25 -2.27 -1.32
N ALA A 323 -29.03 -2.96 -2.45
CA ALA A 323 -30.04 -3.78 -3.11
C ALA A 323 -30.48 -4.97 -2.24
N THR A 324 -29.59 -5.54 -1.42
CA THR A 324 -29.94 -6.65 -0.53
C THR A 324 -30.99 -6.26 0.53
N GLY A 325 -31.04 -4.97 0.91
CA GLY A 325 -31.86 -4.48 2.01
C GLY A 325 -31.37 -4.90 3.40
N GLU A 326 -30.19 -5.51 3.52
CA GLU A 326 -29.58 -5.90 4.79
C GLU A 326 -28.77 -4.76 5.41
N ASN A 327 -28.48 -4.86 6.71
CA ASN A 327 -27.81 -3.80 7.49
C ASN A 327 -26.28 -3.80 7.30
N TRP A 328 -25.81 -3.62 6.06
CA TRP A 328 -24.38 -3.65 5.74
C TRP A 328 -23.62 -2.44 6.29
N THR A 329 -22.39 -2.69 6.75
CA THR A 329 -21.37 -1.66 7.00
C THR A 329 -20.89 -1.12 5.66
N LEU A 330 -21.45 0.02 5.25
CA LEU A 330 -21.01 0.73 4.04
C LEU A 330 -19.75 1.56 4.32
N MET A 331 -19.02 1.90 3.26
CA MET A 331 -17.81 2.69 3.38
C MET A 331 -18.12 4.06 3.98
N LYS A 332 -17.47 4.37 5.11
CA LYS A 332 -17.50 5.69 5.72
C LYS A 332 -16.51 6.61 5.01
N THR A 333 -15.25 6.21 4.91
CA THR A 333 -14.17 7.05 4.37
C THR A 333 -13.46 6.36 3.20
N ILE A 334 -13.19 7.11 2.14
CA ILE A 334 -12.34 6.69 1.02
C ILE A 334 -11.10 7.58 0.91
N SER A 335 -9.93 6.96 0.81
CA SER A 335 -8.66 7.64 0.56
C SER A 335 -8.15 7.25 -0.82
N VAL A 336 -8.22 8.21 -1.75
CA VAL A 336 -7.89 7.99 -3.15
C VAL A 336 -6.60 8.70 -3.52
N THR A 337 -5.71 8.01 -4.22
CA THR A 337 -4.51 8.61 -4.80
C THR A 337 -4.60 8.78 -6.31
N GLU A 338 -3.92 9.82 -6.79
CA GLU A 338 -3.52 9.96 -8.19
C GLU A 338 -2.36 9.02 -8.53
N TYR A 339 -1.76 9.14 -9.71
CA TYR A 339 -0.69 8.22 -10.13
C TYR A 339 0.68 8.63 -9.59
N LEU A 340 1.48 7.63 -9.24
CA LEU A 340 2.93 7.77 -9.16
C LEU A 340 3.51 7.42 -10.53
N ASN A 341 4.16 8.38 -11.17
CA ASN A 341 4.91 8.22 -12.40
C ASN A 341 6.39 7.92 -12.09
N TYR A 342 7.15 7.46 -13.08
CA TYR A 342 8.55 7.05 -12.92
C TYR A 342 9.44 7.79 -13.93
N GLU A 343 10.37 8.60 -13.43
CA GLU A 343 11.30 9.42 -14.21
C GLU A 343 10.57 10.25 -15.30
N ALA A 344 10.88 10.07 -16.58
CA ALA A 344 10.23 10.83 -17.66
C ALA A 344 8.86 10.26 -18.10
N GLY A 345 8.35 9.20 -17.47
CA GLY A 345 7.18 8.48 -17.98
C GLY A 345 6.41 7.66 -16.94
N LYS A 346 5.77 6.58 -17.40
CA LYS A 346 4.97 5.67 -16.57
C LYS A 346 5.71 4.36 -16.31
N PHE A 347 5.37 3.69 -15.21
CA PHE A 347 5.75 2.30 -15.00
C PHE A 347 5.26 1.43 -16.18
N SER A 348 6.12 0.56 -16.70
CA SER A 348 5.78 -0.31 -17.83
C SER A 348 6.45 -1.66 -17.69
N LYS A 349 5.67 -2.71 -17.42
CA LYS A 349 6.20 -4.08 -17.30
C LYS A 349 6.77 -4.59 -18.63
N SER A 350 6.03 -4.40 -19.73
CA SER A 350 6.46 -4.86 -21.06
C SER A 350 7.75 -4.18 -21.54
N LYS A 351 7.93 -2.90 -21.23
CA LYS A 351 9.17 -2.16 -21.52
C LYS A 351 10.17 -2.22 -20.36
N GLY A 352 9.85 -2.96 -19.29
CA GLY A 352 10.54 -3.00 -18.00
C GLY A 352 10.91 -1.66 -17.39
N ILE A 353 10.19 -0.58 -17.67
CA ILE A 353 10.50 0.74 -17.11
C ILE A 353 9.95 0.83 -15.69
N GLY A 354 10.81 1.16 -14.72
CA GLY A 354 10.44 1.38 -13.32
C GLY A 354 10.91 0.30 -12.36
N VAL A 355 10.67 0.57 -11.07
CA VAL A 355 10.98 -0.34 -9.96
C VAL A 355 9.73 -1.13 -9.59
N PHE A 356 9.84 -2.46 -9.62
CA PHE A 356 8.77 -3.37 -9.19
C PHE A 356 9.01 -3.86 -7.77
N GLY A 357 7.96 -4.36 -7.11
CA GLY A 357 8.03 -4.76 -5.71
C GLY A 357 8.97 -5.92 -5.42
N ASN A 358 9.27 -6.76 -6.42
CA ASN A 358 10.29 -7.79 -6.33
C ASN A 358 11.71 -7.26 -6.61
N ASP A 359 11.85 -6.11 -7.24
CA ASP A 359 13.14 -5.49 -7.56
C ASP A 359 13.77 -4.81 -6.32
N VAL A 360 12.94 -4.29 -5.41
CA VAL A 360 13.43 -3.49 -4.26
C VAL A 360 14.29 -4.27 -3.29
N LYS A 361 14.05 -5.58 -3.13
CA LYS A 361 14.87 -6.45 -2.27
C LYS A 361 16.27 -6.68 -2.84
N ASP A 362 16.45 -6.49 -4.14
CA ASP A 362 17.73 -6.58 -4.84
C ASP A 362 18.47 -5.22 -4.85
N THR A 363 18.00 -4.28 -4.04
CA THR A 363 18.69 -3.02 -3.74
C THR A 363 19.27 -3.10 -2.33
N ASN A 364 20.43 -2.48 -2.13
CA ASN A 364 21.00 -2.30 -0.79
C ASN A 364 20.35 -1.12 -0.05
N ILE A 365 19.14 -0.72 -0.45
CA ILE A 365 18.38 0.38 0.14
C ILE A 365 17.37 -0.22 1.13
N PRO A 366 17.42 0.14 2.41
CA PRO A 366 16.50 -0.39 3.41
C PRO A 366 15.04 -0.05 3.13
N VAL A 367 14.13 -0.93 3.57
CA VAL A 367 12.68 -0.77 3.36
C VAL A 367 12.14 0.57 3.89
N GLU A 368 12.64 1.06 5.01
CA GLU A 368 12.21 2.34 5.60
C GLU A 368 12.46 3.53 4.66
N VAL A 369 13.53 3.50 3.87
CA VAL A 369 13.83 4.57 2.90
C VAL A 369 12.77 4.56 1.79
N TRP A 370 12.41 3.38 1.28
CA TRP A 370 11.35 3.23 0.30
C TRP A 370 10.00 3.70 0.84
N ARG A 371 9.64 3.27 2.06
CA ARG A 371 8.38 3.69 2.69
C ARG A 371 8.34 5.20 2.91
N TYR A 372 9.40 5.78 3.48
CA TYR A 372 9.51 7.22 3.71
C TYR A 372 9.38 8.01 2.40
N TYR A 373 10.15 7.63 1.39
CA TYR A 373 10.16 8.30 0.10
C TYR A 373 8.78 8.29 -0.57
N LEU A 374 8.15 7.12 -0.63
CA LEU A 374 6.82 6.99 -1.24
C LEU A 374 5.76 7.77 -0.47
N LEU A 375 5.82 7.81 0.86
CA LEU A 375 4.84 8.51 1.68
C LEU A 375 5.02 10.04 1.67
N THR A 376 6.26 10.55 1.65
CA THR A 376 6.49 12.00 1.49
C THR A 376 6.07 12.49 0.10
N ASN A 377 6.13 11.60 -0.90
CA ASN A 377 5.69 11.85 -2.26
C ASN A 377 4.34 11.19 -2.58
N ARG A 378 3.50 10.91 -1.58
CA ARG A 378 2.19 10.30 -1.81
C ARG A 378 1.32 11.19 -2.74
N PRO A 379 0.78 10.64 -3.85
CA PRO A 379 -0.02 11.42 -4.81
C PRO A 379 -1.45 11.67 -4.30
N GLU A 380 -1.62 12.56 -3.32
CA GLU A 380 -2.94 12.81 -2.69
C GLU A 380 -3.85 13.73 -3.51
N VAL A 381 -3.28 14.65 -4.28
CA VAL A 381 -4.03 15.71 -5.00
C VAL A 381 -3.77 15.69 -6.50
N SER A 382 -2.50 15.46 -6.88
CA SER A 382 -2.06 15.38 -8.26
C SER A 382 -1.12 14.20 -8.44
N ASP A 383 -0.89 13.81 -9.70
CA ASP A 383 0.17 12.87 -10.03
C ASP A 383 1.51 13.34 -9.44
N THR A 384 2.33 12.38 -9.02
CA THR A 384 3.68 12.61 -8.47
C THR A 384 4.71 11.84 -9.28
N LEU A 385 5.97 12.17 -9.09
CA LEU A 385 7.06 11.57 -9.84
C LEU A 385 8.10 10.95 -8.92
N PHE A 386 8.40 9.68 -9.15
CA PHE A 386 9.58 9.03 -8.61
C PHE A 386 10.80 9.43 -9.43
N THR A 387 11.85 9.94 -8.77
CA THR A 387 13.18 10.09 -9.38
C THR A 387 14.26 9.62 -8.41
N TRP A 388 15.32 8.99 -8.93
CA TRP A 388 16.44 8.55 -8.10
C TRP A 388 17.16 9.69 -7.37
N PRO A 389 17.43 10.87 -8.01
CA PRO A 389 18.01 12.01 -7.30
C PRO A 389 17.14 12.54 -6.16
N ASP A 390 15.81 12.57 -6.32
CA ASP A 390 14.92 12.98 -5.22
C ASP A 390 14.93 11.94 -4.09
N LEU A 391 14.97 10.63 -4.40
CA LEU A 391 15.12 9.60 -3.36
C LEU A 391 16.41 9.78 -2.56
N GLN A 392 17.53 10.05 -3.25
CA GLN A 392 18.80 10.37 -2.62
C GLN A 392 18.69 11.63 -1.74
N ALA A 393 18.10 12.70 -2.25
CA ALA A 393 17.94 13.95 -1.51
C ALA A 393 17.14 13.74 -0.22
N LYS A 394 16.03 12.99 -0.28
CA LYS A 394 15.20 12.64 0.89
C LYS A 394 15.95 11.76 1.89
N LEU A 395 16.68 10.76 1.42
CA LEU A 395 17.50 9.92 2.29
C LEU A 395 18.63 10.72 2.96
N ASN A 396 19.46 11.40 2.18
CA ASN A 396 20.67 12.05 2.70
C ASN A 396 20.32 13.29 3.54
N SER A 397 19.35 14.11 3.10
CA SER A 397 19.07 15.39 3.77
C SER A 397 18.06 15.27 4.91
N GLU A 398 17.00 14.47 4.73
CA GLU A 398 15.91 14.41 5.72
C GLU A 398 16.07 13.23 6.68
N LEU A 399 16.38 12.03 6.18
CA LEU A 399 16.58 10.87 7.05
C LEU A 399 17.95 10.89 7.72
N LEU A 400 19.04 11.04 6.98
CA LEU A 400 20.40 10.98 7.52
C LEU A 400 20.77 12.27 8.28
N ASN A 401 20.75 13.43 7.61
CA ASN A 401 21.27 14.69 8.16
C ASN A 401 20.35 15.38 9.19
N ASN A 402 19.06 15.05 9.20
CA ASN A 402 18.11 15.59 10.20
C ASN A 402 17.76 14.54 11.26
N LEU A 403 16.94 13.53 10.90
CA LEU A 403 16.41 12.55 11.86
C LEU A 403 17.49 11.67 12.50
N GLY A 404 18.30 11.02 11.66
CA GLY A 404 19.41 10.16 12.08
C GLY A 404 20.46 10.94 12.86
N ASN A 405 20.81 12.14 12.39
CA ASN A 405 21.76 13.02 13.08
C ASN A 405 21.26 13.45 14.46
N PHE A 406 19.99 13.85 14.61
CA PHE A 406 19.43 14.20 15.92
C PHE A 406 19.56 13.05 16.91
N ILE A 407 19.07 11.87 16.54
CA ILE A 407 19.05 10.69 17.40
C ILE A 407 20.48 10.27 17.75
N HIS A 408 21.37 10.19 16.76
CA HIS A 408 22.76 9.80 16.98
C HIS A 408 23.50 10.81 17.88
N ARG A 409 23.31 12.13 17.69
CA ARG A 409 23.92 13.15 18.57
C ARG A 409 23.49 12.99 20.02
N VAL A 410 22.20 12.73 20.25
CA VAL A 410 21.64 12.56 21.60
C VAL A 410 22.21 11.31 22.27
N LEU A 411 22.06 10.16 21.62
CA LEU A 411 22.43 8.87 22.19
C LEU A 411 23.95 8.72 22.33
N SER A 412 24.73 9.14 21.32
CA SER A 412 26.19 9.08 21.38
C SER A 412 26.78 10.04 22.40
N PHE A 413 26.13 11.16 22.73
CA PHE A 413 26.57 12.01 23.83
C PHE A 413 26.35 11.35 25.19
N ILE A 414 25.20 10.71 25.39
CA ILE A 414 24.89 9.97 26.63
C ILE A 414 25.82 8.78 26.81
N ALA A 415 26.11 8.05 25.73
CA ALA A 415 26.99 6.89 25.75
C ALA A 415 28.47 7.21 25.99
N LYS A 416 28.90 8.48 25.92
CA LYS A 416 30.29 8.85 26.24
C LYS A 416 30.59 8.53 27.72
N PRO A 417 31.82 8.08 28.03
CA PRO A 417 32.23 7.79 29.39
C PRO A 417 32.04 8.98 30.35
N ALA A 418 31.90 8.68 31.64
CA ALA A 418 31.84 9.69 32.69
C ALA A 418 33.00 10.71 32.56
N GLY A 419 32.68 12.00 32.69
CA GLY A 419 33.61 13.11 32.45
C GLY A 419 33.62 13.65 31.02
N ARG A 420 33.07 12.90 30.05
CA ARG A 420 32.80 13.36 28.68
C ARG A 420 31.33 13.21 28.25
N GLY A 421 30.55 12.48 29.03
CA GLY A 421 29.11 12.25 28.87
C GLY A 421 28.49 11.61 30.12
N TYR A 422 27.55 10.68 29.94
CA TYR A 422 26.76 10.10 31.03
C TYR A 422 26.90 8.57 31.17
N ASP A 423 27.94 7.98 30.58
CA ASP A 423 28.27 6.55 30.71
C ASP A 423 27.10 5.61 30.32
N SER A 424 26.39 5.98 29.26
CA SER A 424 25.19 5.29 28.77
C SER A 424 24.01 5.28 29.75
N VAL A 425 24.00 6.14 30.77
CA VAL A 425 22.91 6.25 31.75
C VAL A 425 22.17 7.57 31.55
N ILE A 426 20.83 7.52 31.50
CA ILE A 426 19.99 8.72 31.44
C ILE A 426 20.18 9.54 32.73
N PRO A 427 20.56 10.83 32.65
CA PRO A 427 20.89 11.60 33.84
C PRO A 427 19.66 11.92 34.70
N SER A 428 19.88 12.06 36.01
CA SER A 428 18.92 12.66 36.93
C SER A 428 18.89 14.17 36.75
N ILE A 429 17.70 14.76 36.85
CA ILE A 429 17.54 16.22 36.94
C ILE A 429 17.49 16.58 38.42
N PRO A 430 18.36 17.48 38.91
CA PRO A 430 18.28 18.00 40.28
C PRO A 430 16.95 18.73 40.57
N ASP A 431 16.49 18.71 41.82
CA ASP A 431 15.18 19.26 42.21
C ASP A 431 15.02 20.77 41.96
N ASP A 432 16.13 21.51 41.91
CA ASP A 432 16.20 22.96 41.65
C ASP A 432 16.11 23.31 40.16
N VAL A 433 16.14 22.32 39.26
CA VAL A 433 16.03 22.50 37.81
C VAL A 433 14.78 21.78 37.31
N SER A 434 13.90 22.52 36.62
CA SER A 434 12.68 21.94 36.04
C SER A 434 12.50 22.37 34.60
N GLY A 435 12.00 21.45 33.75
CA GLY A 435 11.60 21.77 32.40
C GLY A 435 10.42 22.74 32.33
N GLU A 436 9.62 22.83 33.40
CA GLU A 436 8.52 23.79 33.49
C GLU A 436 9.01 25.22 33.76
N SER A 437 10.09 25.39 34.52
CA SER A 437 10.65 26.70 34.84
C SER A 437 11.74 27.16 33.86
N HIS A 438 12.40 26.24 33.15
CA HIS A 438 13.40 26.57 32.15
C HIS A 438 12.76 26.99 30.83
N ILE A 439 12.71 28.32 30.59
CA ILE A 439 12.01 28.98 29.48
C ILE A 439 12.24 28.29 28.12
N GLN A 440 13.50 28.06 27.74
CA GLN A 440 13.81 27.47 26.43
C GLN A 440 13.27 26.04 26.27
N THR A 441 13.36 25.24 27.34
CA THR A 441 12.85 23.86 27.32
C THR A 441 11.32 23.82 27.33
N LYS A 442 10.70 24.74 28.07
CA LYS A 442 9.25 24.89 28.07
C LYS A 442 8.70 25.29 26.70
N ILE A 443 9.27 26.32 26.07
CA ILE A 443 8.89 26.76 24.72
C ILE A 443 9.03 25.62 23.71
N PHE A 444 10.13 24.86 23.77
CA PHE A 444 10.34 23.72 22.89
C PHE A 444 9.28 22.61 23.12
N ALA A 445 9.00 22.26 24.38
CA ALA A 445 7.97 21.27 24.71
C ALA A 445 6.58 21.71 24.23
N ASP A 446 6.21 22.97 24.40
CA ASP A 446 4.92 23.51 23.96
C ASP A 446 4.78 23.46 22.42
N LYS A 447 5.86 23.74 21.68
CA LYS A 447 5.91 23.55 20.21
C LYS A 447 5.70 22.08 19.83
N VAL A 448 6.36 21.16 20.53
CA VAL A 448 6.22 19.71 20.27
C VAL A 448 4.78 19.25 20.49
N VAL A 449 4.12 19.71 21.54
CA VAL A 449 2.69 19.44 21.79
C VAL A 449 1.83 19.92 20.62
N ALA A 450 2.05 21.16 20.15
CA ALA A 450 1.32 21.68 19.00
C ALA A 450 1.52 20.85 17.71
N TYR A 451 2.73 20.33 17.47
CA TYR A 451 2.97 19.44 16.34
C TYR A 451 2.27 18.08 16.51
N ILE A 452 2.16 17.55 17.72
CA ILE A 452 1.44 16.29 17.97
C ILE A 452 -0.04 16.47 17.70
N ASP A 453 -0.63 17.57 18.16
CA ASP A 453 -2.04 17.87 17.89
C ASP A 453 -2.30 17.96 16.38
N GLN A 454 -1.43 18.65 15.64
CA GLN A 454 -1.48 18.71 14.18
C GLN A 454 -1.29 17.35 13.51
N TYR A 455 -0.40 16.51 14.04
CA TYR A 455 -0.17 15.15 13.55
C TYR A 455 -1.43 14.30 13.71
N ILE A 456 -2.01 14.30 14.92
CA ILE A 456 -3.23 13.54 15.23
C ILE A 456 -4.37 14.01 14.33
N GLU A 457 -4.58 15.32 14.21
CA GLU A 457 -5.61 15.87 13.34
C GLU A 457 -5.44 15.43 11.88
N ALA A 458 -4.21 15.52 11.36
CA ALA A 458 -3.91 15.09 10.00
C ALA A 458 -4.18 13.59 9.81
N MET A 459 -3.76 12.75 10.75
CA MET A 459 -3.90 11.30 10.67
C MET A 459 -5.36 10.85 10.82
N GLU A 460 -6.15 11.47 11.70
CA GLU A 460 -7.61 11.25 11.80
C GLU A 460 -8.34 11.56 10.48
N LYS A 461 -7.87 12.58 9.76
CA LYS A 461 -8.38 12.99 8.44
C LYS A 461 -7.71 12.27 7.27
N VAL A 462 -6.89 11.25 7.55
CA VAL A 462 -6.15 10.44 6.55
C VAL A 462 -5.26 11.32 5.63
N LYS A 463 -4.75 12.43 6.14
CA LYS A 463 -3.76 13.32 5.48
C LYS A 463 -2.35 12.82 5.76
N LEU A 464 -2.04 11.64 5.23
CA LEU A 464 -0.83 10.88 5.58
C LEU A 464 0.46 11.66 5.29
N LYS A 465 0.53 12.36 4.16
CA LYS A 465 1.69 13.19 3.79
C LYS A 465 1.90 14.32 4.79
N GLN A 466 0.82 14.99 5.21
CA GLN A 466 0.90 16.05 6.21
C GLN A 466 1.31 15.51 7.57
N GLY A 467 0.75 14.36 7.99
CA GLY A 467 1.16 13.67 9.23
C GLY A 467 2.66 13.39 9.26
N LEU A 468 3.22 12.79 8.19
CA LEU A 468 4.66 12.53 8.09
C LEU A 468 5.49 13.82 8.20
N LYS A 469 5.12 14.86 7.45
CA LYS A 469 5.82 16.16 7.47
C LYS A 469 5.80 16.81 8.86
N THR A 470 4.64 16.74 9.53
CA THR A 470 4.49 17.26 10.89
C THR A 470 5.38 16.51 11.88
N ALA A 471 5.42 15.17 11.81
CA ALA A 471 6.32 14.37 12.66
C ALA A 471 7.81 14.71 12.40
N MET A 472 8.22 14.86 11.14
CA MET A 472 9.60 15.22 10.79
C MET A 472 9.99 16.64 11.24
N SER A 473 9.03 17.56 11.36
CA SER A 473 9.29 18.91 11.91
C SER A 473 9.80 18.86 13.35
N ILE A 474 9.34 17.89 14.15
CA ILE A 474 9.80 17.71 15.54
C ILE A 474 11.31 17.37 15.58
N SER A 475 11.82 16.61 14.61
CA SER A 475 13.26 16.34 14.51
C SER A 475 14.06 17.61 14.22
N SER A 476 13.57 18.46 13.33
CA SER A 476 14.21 19.74 13.01
C SER A 476 14.26 20.66 14.22
N GLU A 477 13.15 20.79 14.95
CA GLU A 477 13.11 21.56 16.20
C GLU A 477 14.01 20.96 17.29
N GLY A 478 14.11 19.63 17.37
CA GLY A 478 15.03 18.95 18.29
C GLY A 478 16.50 19.27 17.99
N ASN A 479 16.88 19.28 16.71
CA ASN A 479 18.22 19.72 16.29
C ASN A 479 18.49 21.18 16.65
N ALA A 480 17.53 22.08 16.42
CA ALA A 480 17.64 23.50 16.78
C ALA A 480 17.77 23.68 18.31
N TYR A 481 16.93 23.01 19.08
CA TYR A 481 16.96 23.03 20.54
C TYR A 481 18.34 22.63 21.11
N LEU A 482 18.92 21.53 20.61
CA LEU A 482 20.27 21.12 21.03
C LEU A 482 21.34 22.15 20.65
N GLN A 483 21.21 22.78 19.48
CA GLN A 483 22.18 23.76 19.00
C GLN A 483 22.12 25.05 19.82
N GLU A 484 20.92 25.59 20.04
CA GLU A 484 20.69 26.81 20.82
C GLU A 484 21.05 26.63 22.29
N ALA A 485 20.78 25.45 22.87
CA ALA A 485 21.14 25.15 24.25
C ALA A 485 22.67 24.97 24.44
N GLU A 486 23.44 24.83 23.37
CA GLU A 486 24.89 24.55 23.44
C GLU A 486 25.23 23.43 24.43
N PHE A 487 24.53 22.28 24.36
CA PHE A 487 24.58 21.24 25.42
C PHE A 487 26.01 20.75 25.74
N TRP A 488 26.93 20.79 24.78
CA TRP A 488 28.35 20.45 24.96
C TRP A 488 29.09 21.43 25.87
N ARG A 489 28.69 22.70 25.85
CA ARG A 489 29.19 23.76 26.72
C ARG A 489 28.52 23.68 28.09
N LEU A 490 27.20 23.51 28.12
CA LEU A 490 26.45 23.29 29.36
C LEU A 490 27.00 22.12 30.17
N TYR A 491 27.43 21.03 29.52
CA TYR A 491 28.01 19.90 30.25
C TYR A 491 29.24 20.29 31.11
N LYS A 492 30.03 21.26 30.65
CA LYS A 492 31.22 21.76 31.35
C LYS A 492 30.88 22.86 32.37
N GLU A 493 29.92 23.72 32.04
CA GLU A 493 29.64 24.95 32.81
C GLU A 493 28.45 24.81 33.76
N ASN A 494 27.40 24.09 33.36
CA ASN A 494 26.16 23.89 34.13
C ASN A 494 25.58 22.49 33.89
N ARG A 495 26.12 21.52 34.63
CA ARG A 495 25.74 20.10 34.50
C ARG A 495 24.27 19.80 34.82
N PRO A 496 23.65 20.42 35.85
CA PRO A 496 22.20 20.29 36.09
C PRO A 496 21.36 20.65 34.85
N LEU A 497 21.64 21.79 34.22
CA LEU A 497 20.90 22.23 33.03
C LEU A 497 21.15 21.32 31.82
N CYS A 498 22.41 20.88 31.63
CA CYS A 498 22.72 19.88 30.60
C CYS A 498 21.93 18.58 30.79
N SER A 499 21.73 18.16 32.05
CA SER A 499 20.96 16.95 32.37
C SER A 499 19.49 17.10 31.98
N LEU A 500 18.88 18.26 32.23
CA LEU A 500 17.53 18.59 31.75
C LEU A 500 17.46 18.56 30.21
N VAL A 501 18.39 19.20 29.52
CA VAL A 501 18.43 19.26 28.04
C VAL A 501 18.55 17.86 27.44
N MET A 502 19.46 17.04 27.96
CA MET A 502 19.66 15.68 27.44
C MET A 502 18.49 14.76 27.75
N LYS A 503 17.88 14.85 28.94
CA LYS A 503 16.70 14.05 29.29
C LYS A 503 15.49 14.44 28.44
N THR A 504 15.31 15.75 28.18
CA THR A 504 14.31 16.27 27.22
C THR A 504 14.56 15.68 25.83
N ALA A 505 15.79 15.77 25.31
CA ALA A 505 16.13 15.31 23.97
C ALA A 505 15.92 13.80 23.79
N VAL A 506 16.24 12.98 24.80
CA VAL A 506 15.94 11.53 24.78
C VAL A 506 14.44 11.25 24.75
N GLY A 507 13.65 12.01 25.51
CA GLY A 507 12.18 11.94 25.42
C GLY A 507 11.67 12.20 24.01
N ILE A 508 12.27 13.15 23.30
CA ILE A 508 11.95 13.43 21.90
C ILE A 508 12.40 12.30 20.96
N VAL A 509 13.55 11.67 21.20
CA VAL A 509 13.98 10.47 20.45
C VAL A 509 12.93 9.36 20.57
N TYR A 510 12.44 9.09 21.78
CA TYR A 510 11.36 8.14 22.01
C TYR A 510 10.09 8.55 21.26
N LEU A 511 9.66 9.80 21.41
CA LEU A 511 8.45 10.32 20.78
C LEU A 511 8.50 10.24 19.24
N LEU A 512 9.63 10.60 18.63
CA LEU A 512 9.82 10.51 17.17
C LEU A 512 9.68 9.07 16.69
N ALA A 513 10.27 8.11 17.41
CA ALA A 513 10.09 6.69 17.10
C ALA A 513 8.60 6.30 17.19
N CYS A 514 7.86 6.80 18.19
CA CYS A 514 6.43 6.55 18.29
C CYS A 514 5.62 7.11 17.10
N LEU A 515 5.85 8.37 16.75
CA LEU A 515 5.11 9.07 15.69
C LEU A 515 5.43 8.54 14.29
N LEU A 516 6.64 8.02 14.11
CA LEU A 516 7.13 7.47 12.84
C LEU A 516 6.87 5.97 12.70
N GLU A 517 6.40 5.25 13.73
CA GLU A 517 6.06 3.82 13.64
C GLU A 517 5.11 3.50 12.50
N PRO A 518 4.03 4.28 12.26
CA PRO A 518 3.14 4.02 11.14
C PRO A 518 3.83 4.11 9.78
N PHE A 519 4.86 4.95 9.66
CA PHE A 519 5.53 5.27 8.40
C PHE A 519 6.75 4.38 8.15
N ILE A 520 7.62 4.23 9.15
CA ILE A 520 8.91 3.51 9.10
C ILE A 520 9.08 2.60 10.34
N PRO A 521 8.32 1.50 10.42
CA PRO A 521 8.28 0.64 11.62
C PRO A 521 9.62 -0.06 11.96
N SER A 522 10.49 -0.34 10.99
CA SER A 522 11.84 -0.88 11.23
C SER A 522 12.73 0.12 11.98
N PHE A 523 12.70 1.39 11.57
CA PHE A 523 13.40 2.47 12.24
C PHE A 523 12.98 2.59 13.71
N THR A 524 11.69 2.49 14.00
CA THR A 524 11.17 2.54 15.38
C THR A 524 11.79 1.44 16.25
N ARG A 525 11.85 0.21 15.72
CA ARG A 525 12.46 -0.93 16.43
C ARG A 525 13.95 -0.71 16.68
N GLU A 526 14.68 -0.16 15.72
CA GLU A 526 16.12 0.10 15.89
C GLU A 526 16.37 1.20 16.92
N VAL A 527 15.59 2.29 16.89
CA VAL A 527 15.67 3.34 17.93
C VAL A 527 15.38 2.76 19.32
N PHE A 528 14.37 1.91 19.44
CA PHE A 528 14.04 1.27 20.72
C PHE A 528 15.12 0.32 21.20
N LYS A 529 15.77 -0.43 20.29
CA LYS A 529 16.94 -1.24 20.60
C LYS A 529 18.10 -0.38 21.12
N GLN A 530 18.40 0.76 20.47
CA GLN A 530 19.44 1.67 20.95
C GLN A 530 19.06 2.36 22.27
N LEU A 531 17.77 2.61 22.52
CA LEU A 531 17.28 3.05 23.82
C LEU A 531 17.23 1.93 24.86
N ASN A 532 17.49 0.67 24.51
CA ASN A 532 17.33 -0.51 25.37
C ASN A 532 15.92 -0.58 25.99
N LEU A 533 14.90 -0.33 25.17
CA LEU A 533 13.50 -0.49 25.52
C LEU A 533 12.94 -1.76 24.88
N PRO A 534 12.01 -2.47 25.53
CA PRO A 534 11.34 -3.62 24.93
C PRO A 534 10.73 -3.26 23.57
N ALA A 535 10.86 -4.14 22.57
CA ALA A 535 10.20 -3.96 21.27
C ALA A 535 8.66 -3.87 21.39
N VAL A 536 8.11 -4.41 22.47
CA VAL A 536 6.68 -4.42 22.83
C VAL A 536 6.35 -3.35 23.88
N THR A 537 7.23 -2.38 24.12
CA THR A 537 6.81 -1.19 24.88
C THR A 537 5.65 -0.62 24.09
N HIS A 538 4.46 -0.62 24.71
CA HIS A 538 3.21 -0.18 24.08
C HIS A 538 3.36 1.28 23.67
N VAL A 539 3.94 1.50 22.50
CA VAL A 539 3.90 2.76 21.79
C VAL A 539 2.42 3.06 21.68
N SER A 540 2.00 4.11 22.36
CA SER A 540 0.60 4.48 22.39
C SER A 540 0.51 5.99 22.44
N LEU A 541 -0.34 6.52 21.57
CA LEU A 541 -0.77 7.92 21.59
C LEU A 541 -2.26 7.93 21.99
N CYS A 542 -2.58 7.14 23.01
CA CYS A 542 -3.95 6.97 23.48
C CYS A 542 -4.26 8.04 24.53
N GLN A 543 -5.34 8.79 24.30
CA GLN A 543 -5.83 9.79 25.26
C GLN A 543 -6.21 9.11 26.59
N ASP A 544 -6.90 7.97 26.53
CA ASP A 544 -7.41 7.26 27.70
C ASP A 544 -6.31 6.76 28.65
N LYS A 545 -5.07 6.63 28.15
CA LYS A 545 -3.91 6.18 28.94
C LYS A 545 -3.07 7.36 29.48
N GLY A 546 -3.48 8.60 29.20
CA GLY A 546 -2.72 9.79 29.58
C GLY A 546 -1.41 9.96 28.81
N ASP A 547 -1.18 9.19 27.75
CA ASP A 547 0.09 9.22 27.01
C ASP A 547 0.34 10.59 26.37
N ILE A 548 -0.72 11.27 25.91
CA ILE A 548 -0.62 12.64 25.36
C ILE A 548 -0.16 13.63 26.44
N ASP A 549 -0.65 13.49 27.68
CA ASP A 549 -0.23 14.36 28.79
C ASP A 549 1.23 14.13 29.17
N ARG A 550 1.75 12.91 29.00
CA ARG A 550 3.18 12.62 29.20
C ARG A 550 4.05 13.37 28.19
N VAL A 551 3.54 13.65 26.98
CA VAL A 551 4.33 14.35 25.97
C VAL A 551 4.55 15.84 26.28
N LYS A 552 3.70 16.45 27.11
CA LYS A 552 3.90 17.83 27.60
C LYS A 552 5.20 17.99 28.40
N ARG A 553 5.72 16.88 28.93
CA ARG A 553 6.93 16.81 29.75
C ARG A 553 7.90 15.79 29.15
N PRO A 554 8.53 16.10 28.00
CA PRO A 554 9.43 15.15 27.33
C PRO A 554 10.58 14.68 28.24
N TRP A 555 11.02 15.53 29.18
CA TRP A 555 12.01 15.18 30.20
C TRP A 555 11.55 14.14 31.25
N ASP A 556 10.27 13.75 31.27
CA ASP A 556 9.73 12.72 32.18
C ASP A 556 9.40 11.40 31.46
N ILE A 557 9.59 11.34 30.13
CA ILE A 557 9.24 10.16 29.33
C ILE A 557 10.12 8.96 29.67
N ILE A 558 11.45 9.14 29.66
CA ILE A 558 12.43 8.11 30.02
C ILE A 558 12.98 8.41 31.41
N SER A 559 12.91 7.41 32.29
CA SER A 559 13.33 7.52 33.68
C SER A 559 14.83 7.78 33.81
N ALA A 560 15.19 8.59 34.81
CA ALA A 560 16.59 8.75 35.20
C ALA A 560 17.16 7.40 35.70
N GLY A 561 18.45 7.16 35.47
CA GLY A 561 19.10 5.90 35.81
C GLY A 561 18.89 4.77 34.79
N HIS A 562 18.00 4.96 33.80
CA HIS A 562 17.85 4.02 32.69
C HIS A 562 19.14 3.90 31.88
N LYS A 563 19.56 2.68 31.56
CA LYS A 563 20.77 2.43 30.77
C LYS A 563 20.40 2.16 29.30
N ILE A 564 20.87 3.04 28.41
CA ILE A 564 20.67 2.88 26.97
C ILE A 564 21.56 1.76 26.40
N GLY A 565 21.21 1.30 25.21
CA GLY A 565 22.01 0.36 24.42
C GLY A 565 23.17 1.05 23.71
N THR A 566 23.72 0.38 22.71
CA THR A 566 24.82 0.93 21.89
C THR A 566 24.25 1.85 20.82
N PRO A 567 24.65 3.15 20.77
CA PRO A 567 24.24 4.03 19.69
C PRO A 567 24.93 3.66 18.37
N GLU A 568 24.16 3.64 17.28
CA GLU A 568 24.66 3.33 15.94
C GLU A 568 23.98 4.25 14.90
N PRO A 569 24.67 4.61 13.80
CA PRO A 569 24.04 5.34 12.70
C PRO A 569 22.84 4.56 12.12
N LEU A 570 21.68 5.22 12.03
CA LEU A 570 20.43 4.59 11.58
C LEU A 570 20.28 4.54 10.05
N PHE A 571 20.98 5.41 9.34
CA PHE A 571 20.90 5.52 7.89
C PHE A 571 22.31 5.58 7.30
N ARG A 572 22.46 5.05 6.08
CA ARG A 572 23.67 5.20 5.26
C ARG A 572 23.40 6.19 4.14
N GLU A 573 24.40 7.01 3.86
CA GLU A 573 24.40 7.86 2.67
C GLU A 573 24.27 7.02 1.39
N LEU A 574 23.40 7.49 0.48
CA LEU A 574 23.31 7.00 -0.89
C LEU A 574 24.16 7.90 -1.78
N LYS A 575 25.19 7.32 -2.41
CA LYS A 575 26.14 8.06 -3.24
C LYS A 575 25.66 8.27 -4.66
N ASP A 576 26.22 9.26 -5.34
CA ASP A 576 25.88 9.60 -6.74
C ASP A 576 26.11 8.42 -7.69
N GLU A 577 27.16 7.63 -7.47
CA GLU A 577 27.44 6.45 -8.29
C GLU A 577 26.37 5.37 -8.12
N GLU A 578 25.83 5.21 -6.91
CA GLU A 578 24.74 4.27 -6.62
C GLU A 578 23.44 4.74 -7.27
N VAL A 579 23.16 6.04 -7.22
CA VAL A 579 22.00 6.66 -7.91
C VAL A 579 22.06 6.40 -9.40
N GLU A 580 23.19 6.68 -10.05
CA GLU A 580 23.33 6.47 -11.48
C GLU A 580 23.31 4.99 -11.87
N PHE A 581 23.89 4.12 -11.03
CA PHE A 581 23.78 2.67 -11.19
C PHE A 581 22.31 2.22 -11.18
N TYR A 582 21.53 2.60 -10.17
CA TYR A 582 20.13 2.22 -10.09
C TYR A 582 19.29 2.84 -11.21
N ARG A 583 19.55 4.09 -11.57
CA ARG A 583 18.86 4.75 -12.69
C ARG A 583 19.05 3.98 -14.00
N LYS A 584 20.27 3.50 -14.27
CA LYS A 584 20.58 2.63 -15.42
C LYS A 584 19.97 1.23 -15.28
N LYS A 585 20.10 0.60 -14.11
CA LYS A 585 19.56 -0.74 -13.82
C LYS A 585 18.04 -0.77 -14.03
N PHE A 586 17.36 0.29 -13.63
CA PHE A 586 15.91 0.40 -13.69
C PHE A 586 15.39 1.20 -14.92
N ALA A 587 16.26 1.41 -15.91
CA ALA A 587 15.93 1.91 -17.23
C ALA A 587 15.95 0.77 -18.27
N GLY A 588 14.97 0.75 -19.18
CA GLY A 588 14.86 -0.31 -20.20
C GLY A 588 14.20 -1.61 -19.71
N SER A 589 14.14 -2.67 -20.54
CA SER A 589 13.27 -3.82 -20.28
C SER A 589 13.77 -4.80 -19.22
N GLN A 590 12.87 -5.49 -18.49
CA GLN A 590 13.24 -6.45 -17.45
C GLN A 590 13.98 -7.67 -18.05
N ALA A 591 13.66 -8.06 -19.28
CA ALA A 591 14.40 -9.09 -20.00
C ALA A 591 15.84 -8.64 -20.29
N ASP A 592 16.04 -7.39 -20.72
CA ASP A 592 17.39 -6.82 -20.91
C ASP A 592 18.16 -6.73 -19.59
N ARG A 593 17.47 -6.50 -18.47
CA ARG A 593 18.08 -6.49 -17.13
C ARG A 593 18.58 -7.86 -16.72
N THR A 594 17.79 -8.92 -16.92
CA THR A 594 18.20 -10.30 -16.59
C THR A 594 19.42 -10.71 -17.42
N VAL A 595 19.40 -10.44 -18.72
CA VAL A 595 20.54 -10.73 -19.61
C VAL A 595 21.79 -9.93 -19.21
N ARG A 596 21.64 -8.66 -18.83
CA ARG A 596 22.77 -7.84 -18.32
C ARG A 596 23.28 -8.34 -16.98
N ALA A 597 22.39 -8.71 -16.06
CA ALA A 597 22.76 -9.23 -14.74
C ALA A 597 23.48 -10.58 -14.86
N GLU A 598 23.03 -11.45 -15.75
CA GLU A 598 23.71 -12.71 -16.09
C GLU A 598 25.09 -12.44 -16.71
N ALA A 599 25.18 -11.52 -17.67
CA ALA A 599 26.45 -11.14 -18.28
C ALA A 599 27.44 -10.47 -17.29
N GLU A 600 26.95 -9.68 -16.33
CA GLU A 600 27.76 -9.11 -15.25
C GLU A 600 28.21 -10.18 -14.26
N ALA A 601 27.32 -11.11 -13.88
CA ALA A 601 27.66 -12.24 -13.01
C ALA A 601 28.70 -13.16 -13.66
N GLU A 602 28.58 -13.43 -14.96
CA GLU A 602 29.58 -14.18 -15.73
C GLU A 602 30.92 -13.44 -15.83
N ASN A 603 30.90 -12.12 -16.02
CA ASN A 603 32.12 -11.31 -16.02
C ASN A 603 32.83 -11.32 -14.66
N VAL A 604 32.08 -11.17 -13.55
CA VAL A 604 32.62 -11.22 -12.19
C VAL A 604 33.17 -12.63 -11.89
N ALA A 605 32.46 -13.68 -12.28
CA ALA A 605 32.93 -15.06 -12.15
C ALA A 605 34.19 -15.33 -13.01
N GLY A 606 34.27 -14.74 -14.21
CA GLY A 606 35.44 -14.79 -15.08
C GLY A 606 36.65 -14.05 -14.50
N GLN A 607 36.44 -12.89 -13.88
CA GLN A 607 37.49 -12.16 -13.18
C GLN A 607 37.99 -12.91 -11.94
N LEU A 608 37.10 -13.50 -11.14
CA LEU A 608 37.45 -14.34 -9.99
C LEU A 608 38.24 -15.61 -10.40
N LYS A 609 37.90 -16.22 -11.54
CA LYS A 609 38.68 -17.34 -12.12
C LYS A 609 40.08 -16.90 -12.57
N LYS A 610 40.21 -15.72 -13.21
CA LYS A 610 41.52 -15.15 -13.58
C LYS A 610 42.39 -14.84 -12.36
N THR A 611 41.79 -14.33 -11.28
CA THR A 611 42.50 -14.06 -10.02
C THR A 611 42.91 -15.36 -9.30
N LYS A 612 42.12 -16.44 -9.38
CA LYS A 612 42.54 -17.75 -8.86
C LYS A 612 43.67 -18.38 -9.69
N LEU A 613 43.63 -18.28 -11.02
CA LEU A 613 44.70 -18.75 -11.90
C LEU A 613 46.02 -17.99 -11.72
N SER A 614 45.98 -16.69 -11.41
CA SER A 614 47.18 -15.89 -11.12
C SER A 614 47.78 -16.15 -9.75
N ILE A 615 47.00 -16.66 -8.79
CA ILE A 615 47.47 -17.13 -7.48
C ILE A 615 48.13 -18.52 -7.62
N ILE A 616 47.52 -19.45 -8.34
CA ILE A 616 48.07 -20.80 -8.58
C ILE A 616 49.36 -20.73 -9.42
N GLY A 617 49.41 -19.87 -10.46
CA GLY A 617 50.61 -19.66 -11.27
C GLY A 617 51.78 -18.99 -10.54
N LYS A 618 51.57 -18.45 -9.33
CA LYS A 618 52.67 -17.95 -8.47
C LYS A 618 53.22 -19.00 -7.51
N GLU A 619 52.49 -20.08 -7.24
CA GLU A 619 52.96 -21.17 -6.37
C GLU A 619 53.82 -22.20 -7.12
N GLU A 620 53.62 -22.37 -8.45
CA GLU A 620 54.40 -23.34 -9.26
C GLU A 620 55.83 -22.89 -9.65
N ILE A 621 56.25 -21.66 -9.33
CA ILE A 621 57.60 -21.14 -9.70
C ILE A 621 58.62 -21.33 -8.55
N SER A 622 58.27 -22.03 -7.47
CA SER A 622 59.15 -22.21 -6.30
C SER A 622 59.51 -23.65 -5.94
N LEU A 623 59.82 -24.51 -6.91
CA LEU A 623 60.45 -25.82 -6.63
C LEU A 623 61.51 -26.21 -7.68
N ASN A 624 62.74 -25.72 -7.44
CA ASN A 624 64.05 -26.40 -7.52
C ASN A 624 64.59 -26.98 -8.86
N PRO A 625 65.92 -27.20 -8.98
CA PRO A 625 66.97 -27.25 -7.94
C PRO A 625 67.87 -26.01 -7.81
#